data_AF-A0A969QJN4-F1
#
_entry.id   AF-A0A969QJN4-F1
#
_cell.length_a   1.000
_cell.length_b   1.000
_cell.length_c   1.000
_cell.angle_alpha   90.00
_cell.angle_beta   90.00
_cell.angle_gamma   90.00
#
_symmetry.space_group_name_H-M   'P 1'
#
loop_
_entity.id
_entity.type
_entity.pdbx_description
1 polymer ?
#
loop_
_entity_poly.entity_id
_entity_poly.type
_entity_poly.pdbx_seq_one_letter_code
_entity_poly.pdbx_strand_id
1 'polypeptide(L)'
;MSEGSTAFDNLFPELLIDFLKVLDRSLVICLDDLQSIDEESLQLLADSLEKVGNLLIVCAYRDNEMSGIHPLMLTLSDIRTKGIAVTNTILSSLNEIHIHELVADSFNCQIESIRPLAELVYKKSNGNPFFAIKFLKSLERDGLVKFNPDLESWQCDLSKIKIQSLTNDEIELMALQLQQLPIETQEMLKLAACLGMEFDLSTVGIIARQSEAEVAEILWSALQAGSIVPQQETYNFFPFAAEVAPIERLVAVSYRFSHDRCCQAAYSLIPVAERELFQYQIGELLLHQTLAATGLSTSRNYRDRSLSEPELMAIAALDRSRLFTIVDRLNYGAVKGIAPTLLRQLNTIAIR
;
A
#
# COMPACT_ATOMS: atom_id res chain seq x y z
N MET A 1 -11.13 37.13 24.59
CA MET A 1 -12.34 37.50 23.82
C MET A 1 -12.00 37.30 22.35
N SER A 2 -12.34 36.14 21.80
CA SER A 2 -12.10 35.73 20.41
C SER A 2 -13.44 35.45 19.73
N GLU A 3 -14.30 36.48 19.65
CA GLU A 3 -15.61 36.40 18.99
C GLU A 3 -15.54 36.81 17.51
N GLY A 4 -14.35 36.94 16.93
CA GLY A 4 -14.14 37.51 15.60
C GLY A 4 -13.99 36.53 14.43
N SER A 5 -13.76 35.22 14.64
CA SER A 5 -13.54 34.28 13.53
C SER A 5 -14.78 33.46 13.12
N THR A 6 -15.67 33.13 14.06
CA THR A 6 -16.78 32.20 13.81
C THR A 6 -17.87 32.70 12.85
N ALA A 7 -18.00 34.02 12.64
CA ALA A 7 -19.02 34.58 11.75
C ALA A 7 -18.64 34.52 10.25
N PHE A 8 -17.34 34.50 9.93
CA PHE A 8 -16.87 34.40 8.55
C PHE A 8 -16.75 32.93 8.10
N ASP A 9 -16.39 32.04 9.03
CA ASP A 9 -16.17 30.61 8.77
C ASP A 9 -17.48 29.90 8.35
N ASN A 10 -18.65 30.38 8.81
CA ASN A 10 -19.96 29.81 8.46
C ASN A 10 -20.64 30.45 7.23
N LEU A 11 -20.10 31.53 6.68
CA LEU A 11 -20.76 32.27 5.59
C LEU A 11 -20.78 31.48 4.27
N PHE A 12 -19.71 30.74 3.98
CA PHE A 12 -19.60 29.98 2.75
C PHE A 12 -20.57 28.77 2.71
N PRO A 13 -20.64 27.91 3.74
CA PRO A 13 -21.65 26.86 3.84
C PRO A 13 -23.08 27.34 3.59
N GLU A 14 -23.50 28.42 4.27
CA GLU A 14 -24.85 28.96 4.15
C GLU A 14 -25.12 29.50 2.74
N LEU A 15 -24.18 30.28 2.19
CA LEU A 15 -24.30 30.85 0.86
C LEU A 15 -24.34 29.77 -0.23
N LEU A 16 -23.55 28.70 -0.08
CA LEU A 16 -23.60 27.57 -1.00
C LEU A 16 -24.98 26.91 -0.96
N ILE A 17 -25.49 26.60 0.22
CA ILE A 17 -26.80 25.94 0.36
C ILE A 17 -27.91 26.83 -0.21
N ASP A 18 -27.89 28.12 0.06
CA ASP A 18 -28.88 29.04 -0.49
C ASP A 18 -28.76 29.19 -2.01
N PHE A 19 -27.54 29.21 -2.54
CA PHE A 19 -27.31 29.13 -3.98
C PHE A 19 -27.91 27.85 -4.58
N LEU A 20 -27.70 26.70 -3.93
CA LEU A 20 -28.26 25.41 -4.37
C LEU A 20 -29.79 25.40 -4.34
N LYS A 21 -30.43 26.03 -3.35
CA LYS A 21 -31.90 26.17 -3.29
C LYS A 21 -32.49 27.02 -4.40
N VAL A 22 -31.74 28.02 -4.87
CA VAL A 22 -32.18 28.90 -5.98
C VAL A 22 -32.19 28.15 -7.32
N LEU A 23 -31.45 27.03 -7.42
CA LEU A 23 -31.50 26.17 -8.60
C LEU A 23 -32.82 25.39 -8.59
N ASP A 24 -33.83 25.90 -9.31
CA ASP A 24 -35.17 25.31 -9.44
C ASP A 24 -35.20 24.05 -10.36
N ARG A 25 -34.17 23.21 -10.27
CA ARG A 25 -33.97 22.01 -11.10
C ARG A 25 -33.24 20.93 -10.32
N SER A 26 -33.49 19.66 -10.65
CA SER A 26 -32.77 18.53 -10.08
C SER A 26 -31.27 18.64 -10.36
N LEU A 27 -30.48 18.67 -9.29
CA LEU A 27 -29.02 18.77 -9.34
C LEU A 27 -28.41 17.42 -8.99
N VAL A 28 -27.46 16.98 -9.82
CA VAL A 28 -26.61 15.82 -9.52
C VAL A 28 -25.18 16.31 -9.31
N ILE A 29 -24.61 16.03 -8.14
CA ILE A 29 -23.20 16.31 -7.84
C ILE A 29 -22.47 14.98 -7.79
N CYS A 30 -21.40 14.84 -8.58
CA CYS A 30 -20.53 13.67 -8.54
C CYS A 30 -19.22 14.05 -7.84
N LEU A 31 -18.88 13.32 -6.78
CA LEU A 31 -17.66 13.49 -6.00
C LEU A 31 -16.83 12.21 -6.09
N ASP A 32 -15.54 12.36 -6.36
CA ASP A 32 -14.59 11.25 -6.40
C ASP A 32 -13.60 11.37 -5.23
N ASP A 33 -12.95 10.27 -4.88
CA ASP A 33 -11.95 10.17 -3.82
C ASP A 33 -12.41 10.72 -2.45
N LEU A 34 -13.64 10.39 -2.04
CA LEU A 34 -14.24 10.91 -0.81
C LEU A 34 -13.48 10.49 0.47
N GLN A 35 -12.57 9.52 0.41
CA GLN A 35 -11.67 9.21 1.52
C GLN A 35 -10.72 10.36 1.90
N SER A 36 -10.50 11.34 1.01
CA SER A 36 -9.60 12.48 1.25
C SER A 36 -10.32 13.72 1.78
N ILE A 37 -11.64 13.65 1.97
CA ILE A 37 -12.46 14.78 2.38
C ILE A 37 -12.23 15.11 3.87
N ASP A 38 -12.23 16.40 4.19
CA ASP A 38 -12.21 16.89 5.57
C ASP A 38 -13.61 16.84 6.23
N GLU A 39 -13.63 16.93 7.57
CA GLU A 39 -14.87 16.86 8.36
C GLU A 39 -15.84 18.04 8.09
N GLU A 40 -15.32 19.24 7.84
CA GLU A 40 -16.13 20.45 7.60
C GLU A 40 -16.87 20.32 6.27
N SER A 41 -16.17 19.86 5.23
CA SER A 41 -16.74 19.54 3.92
C SER A 41 -17.77 18.42 3.99
N LEU A 42 -17.54 17.36 4.79
CA LEU A 42 -18.54 16.31 5.02
C LEU A 42 -19.82 16.84 5.67
N GLN A 43 -19.67 17.71 6.68
CA GLN A 43 -20.81 18.31 7.34
C GLN A 43 -21.61 19.20 6.37
N LEU A 44 -20.93 19.96 5.51
CA LEU A 44 -21.57 20.75 4.46
C LEU A 44 -22.37 19.89 3.48
N LEU A 45 -21.86 18.71 3.09
CA LEU A 45 -22.60 17.79 2.22
C LEU A 45 -23.85 17.24 2.92
N ALA A 46 -23.73 16.85 4.19
CA ALA A 46 -24.86 16.38 4.99
C ALA A 46 -25.94 17.46 5.13
N ASP A 47 -25.54 18.69 5.45
CA ASP A 47 -26.42 19.86 5.55
C ASP A 47 -27.09 20.20 4.22
N SER A 48 -26.36 20.09 3.11
CA SER A 48 -26.89 20.33 1.76
C SER A 48 -27.95 19.30 1.38
N LEU A 49 -27.72 18.02 1.67
CA LEU A 49 -28.71 16.94 1.44
C LEU A 49 -29.99 17.14 2.25
N GLU A 50 -29.88 17.68 3.47
CA GLU A 50 -31.04 17.94 4.34
C GLU A 50 -31.82 19.19 3.90
N LYS A 51 -31.13 20.25 3.49
CA LYS A 51 -31.73 21.57 3.22
C LYS A 51 -32.13 21.77 1.74
N VAL A 52 -31.65 20.93 0.82
CA VAL A 52 -31.90 21.05 -0.63
C VAL A 52 -32.66 19.81 -1.13
N GLY A 53 -33.97 19.95 -1.38
CA GLY A 53 -34.83 18.81 -1.72
C GLY A 53 -34.61 18.18 -3.11
N ASN A 54 -33.97 18.89 -4.04
CA ASN A 54 -33.77 18.45 -5.43
C ASN A 54 -32.32 18.03 -5.71
N LEU A 55 -31.61 17.52 -4.70
CA LEU A 55 -30.18 17.21 -4.77
C LEU A 55 -29.93 15.69 -4.72
N LEU A 56 -29.17 15.18 -5.69
CA LEU A 56 -28.57 13.85 -5.68
C LEU A 56 -27.05 14.01 -5.61
N ILE A 57 -26.43 13.33 -4.65
CA ILE A 57 -24.96 13.25 -4.56
C ILE A 57 -24.55 11.81 -4.85
N VAL A 58 -23.68 11.65 -5.85
CA VAL A 58 -23.04 10.37 -6.20
C VAL A 58 -21.59 10.47 -5.79
N CYS A 59 -21.17 9.60 -4.88
CA CYS A 59 -19.81 9.60 -4.36
C CYS A 59 -19.10 8.29 -4.72
N ALA A 60 -17.80 8.38 -5.00
CA ALA A 60 -16.90 7.25 -5.04
C ALA A 60 -15.88 7.35 -3.89
N TYR A 61 -15.61 6.22 -3.24
CA TYR A 61 -14.61 6.12 -2.19
C TYR A 61 -14.04 4.70 -2.13
N ARG A 62 -12.86 4.57 -1.51
CA ARG A 62 -12.15 3.30 -1.36
C ARG A 62 -12.54 2.59 -0.07
N ASP A 63 -13.16 1.42 -0.17
CA ASP A 63 -13.64 0.66 1.00
C ASP A 63 -12.49 0.12 1.89
N ASN A 64 -11.32 -0.13 1.31
CA ASN A 64 -10.14 -0.64 2.02
C ASN A 64 -9.37 0.42 2.84
N GLU A 65 -9.72 1.70 2.72
CA GLU A 65 -9.09 2.82 3.43
C GLU A 65 -9.97 3.32 4.59
N MET A 66 -11.10 2.67 4.86
CA MET A 66 -12.12 3.13 5.80
C MET A 66 -12.36 2.08 6.89
N SER A 67 -11.74 2.26 8.06
CA SER A 67 -12.14 1.52 9.26
C SER A 67 -13.54 1.98 9.72
N GLY A 68 -14.23 1.21 10.56
CA GLY A 68 -15.57 1.55 11.06
C GLY A 68 -15.66 2.84 11.90
N ILE A 69 -14.54 3.54 12.12
CA ILE A 69 -14.42 4.80 12.87
C ILE A 69 -14.21 5.99 11.91
N HIS A 70 -14.14 5.77 10.59
CA HIS A 70 -13.89 6.86 9.65
C HIS A 70 -15.03 7.91 9.69
N PRO A 71 -14.72 9.23 9.73
CA PRO A 71 -15.72 10.31 9.78
C PRO A 71 -16.83 10.17 8.74
N LEU A 72 -16.48 9.82 7.49
CA LEU A 72 -17.46 9.51 6.45
C LEU A 72 -18.52 8.47 6.87
N MET A 73 -18.12 7.38 7.52
CA MET A 73 -19.06 6.31 7.91
C MET A 73 -20.02 6.78 9.01
N LEU A 74 -19.54 7.64 9.92
CA LEU A 74 -20.37 8.29 10.93
C LEU A 74 -21.36 9.25 10.27
N THR A 75 -20.89 10.13 9.39
CA THR A 75 -21.74 11.08 8.65
C THR A 75 -22.80 10.36 7.81
N LEU A 76 -22.43 9.29 7.09
CA LEU A 76 -23.39 8.49 6.32
C LEU A 76 -24.44 7.82 7.21
N SER A 77 -24.05 7.38 8.40
CA SER A 77 -24.98 6.82 9.40
C SER A 77 -25.95 7.89 9.91
N ASP A 78 -25.44 9.08 10.24
CA ASP A 78 -26.26 10.22 10.68
C ASP A 78 -27.27 10.63 9.60
N ILE A 79 -26.82 10.76 8.34
CA ILE A 79 -27.68 11.05 7.18
C ILE A 79 -28.81 10.01 7.06
N ARG A 80 -28.51 8.72 7.26
CA ARG A 80 -29.53 7.66 7.25
C ARG A 80 -30.52 7.81 8.40
N THR A 81 -30.07 8.14 9.62
CA THR A 81 -30.97 8.35 10.76
C THR A 81 -31.93 9.53 10.56
N LYS A 82 -31.52 10.54 9.78
CA LYS A 82 -32.36 11.67 9.37
C LYS A 82 -33.38 11.33 8.28
N GLY A 83 -33.41 10.07 7.80
CA GLY A 83 -34.37 9.60 6.80
C GLY A 83 -34.02 9.91 5.35
N ILE A 84 -32.80 10.39 5.09
CA ILE A 84 -32.30 10.63 3.73
C ILE A 84 -31.88 9.29 3.12
N ALA A 85 -32.30 9.03 1.87
CA ALA A 85 -31.98 7.78 1.19
C ALA A 85 -30.49 7.71 0.83
N VAL A 86 -29.81 6.67 1.32
CA VAL A 86 -28.40 6.39 1.01
C VAL A 86 -28.29 5.00 0.42
N THR A 87 -27.93 4.93 -0.86
CA THR A 87 -27.66 3.67 -1.57
C THR A 87 -26.16 3.44 -1.63
N ASN A 88 -25.70 2.31 -1.12
CA ASN A 88 -24.29 1.89 -1.25
C ASN A 88 -24.17 0.81 -2.32
N THR A 89 -23.25 0.97 -3.27
CA THR A 89 -22.95 -0.01 -4.31
C THR A 89 -21.48 -0.37 -4.23
N ILE A 90 -21.20 -1.61 -3.81
CA ILE A 90 -19.84 -2.13 -3.74
C ILE A 90 -19.41 -2.60 -5.13
N LEU A 91 -18.32 -2.03 -5.65
CA LEU A 91 -17.74 -2.43 -6.93
C LEU A 91 -16.65 -3.49 -6.68
N SER A 92 -16.97 -4.75 -6.96
CA SER A 92 -16.00 -5.83 -6.96
C SER A 92 -15.18 -5.85 -8.26
N SER A 93 -14.04 -6.54 -8.23
CA SER A 93 -13.28 -6.84 -9.44
C SER A 93 -14.17 -7.48 -10.51
N LEU A 94 -13.90 -7.18 -11.78
CA LEU A 94 -14.60 -7.80 -12.90
C LEU A 94 -14.38 -9.30 -12.88
N ASN A 95 -15.45 -10.06 -13.09
CA ASN A 95 -15.32 -11.49 -13.29
C ASN A 95 -14.68 -11.79 -14.66
N GLU A 96 -14.36 -13.06 -14.89
CA GLU A 96 -13.75 -13.51 -16.14
C GLU A 96 -14.59 -13.16 -17.37
N ILE A 97 -15.92 -13.28 -17.28
CA ILE A 97 -16.86 -12.97 -18.38
C ILE A 97 -16.77 -11.49 -18.76
N HIS A 98 -16.79 -10.59 -17.79
CA HIS A 98 -16.70 -9.15 -18.04
C HIS A 98 -15.33 -8.74 -18.59
N ILE A 99 -14.24 -9.43 -18.19
CA ILE A 99 -12.92 -9.22 -18.83
C ILE A 99 -12.92 -9.73 -20.27
N HIS A 100 -13.60 -10.84 -20.56
CA HIS A 100 -13.74 -11.34 -21.93
C HIS A 100 -14.50 -10.35 -22.81
N GLU A 101 -15.59 -9.76 -22.30
CA GLU A 101 -16.34 -8.69 -22.97
C GLU A 101 -15.47 -7.45 -23.17
N LEU A 102 -14.80 -6.98 -22.12
CA LEU A 102 -13.89 -5.82 -22.18
C LEU A 102 -12.82 -5.98 -23.28
N VAL A 103 -12.20 -7.17 -23.35
CA VAL A 103 -11.15 -7.46 -24.33
C VAL A 103 -11.76 -7.59 -25.73
N ALA A 104 -12.89 -8.27 -25.88
CA ALA A 104 -13.56 -8.41 -27.17
C ALA A 104 -13.97 -7.06 -27.76
N ASP A 105 -14.56 -6.19 -26.94
CA ASP A 105 -14.97 -4.83 -27.31
C ASP A 105 -13.75 -3.97 -27.68
N SER A 106 -12.67 -4.06 -26.91
CA SER A 106 -11.43 -3.32 -27.19
C SER A 106 -10.80 -3.71 -28.53
N PHE A 107 -10.94 -4.97 -28.94
CA PHE A 107 -10.40 -5.51 -30.19
C PHE A 107 -11.43 -5.49 -31.34
N ASN A 108 -12.68 -5.06 -31.07
CA ASN A 108 -13.82 -5.10 -31.99
C ASN A 108 -13.99 -6.48 -32.66
N CYS A 109 -13.98 -7.55 -31.85
CA CYS A 109 -14.03 -8.94 -32.34
C CYS A 109 -14.97 -9.81 -31.50
N GLN A 110 -15.26 -11.03 -31.97
CA GLN A 110 -16.06 -11.98 -31.21
C GLN A 110 -15.27 -12.56 -30.04
N ILE A 111 -15.93 -12.78 -28.90
CA ILE A 111 -15.31 -13.31 -27.66
C ILE A 111 -14.55 -14.60 -27.92
N GLU A 112 -15.08 -15.50 -28.75
CA GLU A 112 -14.46 -16.79 -29.09
C GLU A 112 -13.09 -16.62 -29.75
N SER A 113 -12.92 -15.57 -30.57
CA SER A 113 -11.68 -15.32 -31.31
C SER A 113 -10.54 -14.81 -30.42
N ILE A 114 -10.88 -14.12 -29.32
CA ILE A 114 -9.91 -13.48 -28.42
C ILE A 114 -9.84 -14.14 -27.05
N ARG A 115 -10.65 -15.18 -26.80
CA ARG A 115 -10.71 -15.91 -25.53
C ARG A 115 -9.33 -16.27 -24.95
N PRO A 116 -8.36 -16.82 -25.72
CA PRO A 116 -7.06 -17.15 -25.14
C PRO A 116 -6.26 -15.94 -24.62
N LEU A 117 -6.45 -14.76 -25.23
CA LEU A 117 -5.87 -13.52 -24.72
C LEU A 117 -6.64 -13.03 -23.50
N ALA A 118 -7.98 -13.06 -23.56
CA ALA A 118 -8.83 -12.60 -22.47
C ALA A 118 -8.64 -13.41 -21.17
N GLU A 119 -8.49 -14.74 -21.27
CA GLU A 119 -8.14 -15.62 -20.14
C GLU A 119 -6.80 -15.21 -19.51
N LEU A 120 -5.81 -14.87 -20.35
CA LEU A 120 -4.50 -14.41 -19.88
C LEU A 120 -4.59 -13.03 -19.21
N VAL A 121 -5.36 -12.11 -19.79
CA VAL A 121 -5.63 -10.77 -19.24
C VAL A 121 -6.32 -10.91 -17.89
N TYR A 122 -7.33 -11.78 -17.76
CA TYR A 122 -8.01 -12.05 -16.50
C TYR A 122 -7.03 -12.62 -15.46
N LYS A 123 -6.24 -13.63 -15.83
CA LYS A 123 -5.25 -14.24 -14.94
C LYS A 123 -4.19 -13.25 -14.45
N LYS A 124 -3.77 -12.30 -15.29
CA LYS A 124 -2.76 -11.30 -14.92
C LYS A 124 -3.35 -10.10 -14.17
N SER A 125 -4.60 -9.75 -14.42
CA SER A 125 -5.27 -8.60 -13.78
C SER A 125 -6.06 -8.95 -12.52
N ASN A 126 -6.37 -10.24 -12.33
CA ASN A 126 -7.31 -10.73 -11.32
C ASN A 126 -8.65 -9.96 -11.34
N GLY A 127 -9.13 -9.64 -12.54
CA GLY A 127 -10.39 -8.91 -12.74
C GLY A 127 -10.31 -7.40 -12.55
N ASN A 128 -9.16 -6.84 -12.18
CA ASN A 128 -9.03 -5.39 -12.02
C ASN A 128 -8.92 -4.70 -13.42
N PRO A 129 -9.86 -3.81 -13.79
CA PRO A 129 -9.86 -3.17 -15.11
C PRO A 129 -8.59 -2.37 -15.42
N PHE A 130 -8.02 -1.70 -14.42
CA PHE A 130 -6.80 -0.92 -14.59
C PHE A 130 -5.61 -1.81 -14.99
N PHE A 131 -5.43 -2.95 -14.32
CA PHE A 131 -4.37 -3.91 -14.69
C PHE A 131 -4.63 -4.58 -16.03
N ALA A 132 -5.89 -4.89 -16.34
CA ALA A 132 -6.25 -5.44 -17.64
C ALA A 132 -5.84 -4.49 -18.79
N ILE A 133 -6.21 -3.21 -18.68
CA ILE A 133 -5.86 -2.18 -19.67
C ILE A 133 -4.34 -1.97 -19.74
N LYS A 134 -3.65 -1.91 -18.60
CA LYS A 134 -2.19 -1.76 -18.56
C LYS A 134 -1.46 -2.92 -19.23
N PHE A 135 -1.90 -4.14 -18.97
CA PHE A 135 -1.34 -5.33 -19.60
C PHE A 135 -1.57 -5.32 -21.12
N LEU A 136 -2.77 -4.97 -21.58
CA LEU A 136 -3.02 -4.82 -23.02
C LEU A 136 -2.12 -3.75 -23.66
N LYS A 137 -1.95 -2.59 -23.01
CA LYS A 137 -1.05 -1.53 -23.47
C LYS A 137 0.42 -1.95 -23.50
N SER A 138 0.87 -2.81 -22.57
CA SER A 138 2.25 -3.32 -22.63
C SER A 138 2.44 -4.27 -23.80
N LEU A 139 1.47 -5.14 -24.10
CA LEU A 139 1.50 -5.99 -25.28
C LEU A 139 1.51 -5.19 -26.59
N GLU A 140 0.80 -4.06 -26.64
CA GLU A 140 0.83 -3.13 -27.77
C GLU A 140 2.21 -2.48 -27.92
N ARG A 141 2.76 -1.92 -26.84
CA ARG A 141 4.10 -1.30 -26.79
C ARG A 141 5.18 -2.27 -27.27
N ASP A 142 5.09 -3.53 -26.85
CA ASP A 142 6.06 -4.57 -27.17
C ASP A 142 5.82 -5.16 -28.58
N GLY A 143 4.80 -4.68 -29.28
CA GLY A 143 4.47 -5.05 -30.65
C GLY A 143 3.90 -6.45 -30.80
N LEU A 144 3.40 -7.04 -29.72
CA LEU A 144 2.71 -8.33 -29.71
C LEU A 144 1.23 -8.22 -30.08
N VAL A 145 0.65 -7.05 -29.81
CA VAL A 145 -0.67 -6.64 -30.26
C VAL A 145 -0.48 -5.45 -31.20
N LYS A 146 -0.98 -5.54 -32.43
CA LYS A 146 -0.85 -4.47 -33.43
C LYS A 146 -2.12 -4.28 -34.20
N PHE A 147 -2.52 -3.04 -34.41
CA PHE A 147 -3.60 -2.73 -35.33
C PHE A 147 -3.10 -2.87 -36.77
N ASN A 148 -3.81 -3.66 -37.58
CA ASN A 148 -3.56 -3.77 -39.01
C ASN A 148 -4.59 -2.90 -39.76
N PRO A 149 -4.16 -1.77 -40.37
CA PRO A 149 -5.07 -0.87 -41.07
C PRO A 149 -5.63 -1.47 -42.37
N ASP A 150 -4.92 -2.40 -43.03
CA ASP A 150 -5.37 -3.02 -44.28
C ASP A 150 -6.54 -3.99 -44.05
N LEU A 151 -6.59 -4.60 -42.86
CA LEU A 151 -7.62 -5.55 -42.46
C LEU A 151 -8.61 -4.96 -41.44
N GLU A 152 -8.47 -3.67 -41.12
CA GLU A 152 -9.24 -2.94 -40.08
C GLU A 152 -9.40 -3.73 -38.77
N SER A 153 -8.35 -4.48 -38.38
CA SER A 153 -8.44 -5.43 -37.27
C SER A 153 -7.15 -5.51 -36.47
N TRP A 154 -7.30 -5.84 -35.20
CA TRP A 154 -6.17 -6.10 -34.30
C TRP A 154 -5.60 -7.50 -34.54
N GLN A 155 -4.28 -7.58 -34.68
CA GLN A 155 -3.54 -8.83 -34.77
C GLN A 155 -2.79 -9.07 -33.47
N CYS A 156 -2.91 -10.29 -32.95
CA CYS A 156 -2.19 -10.73 -31.76
C CYS A 156 -1.44 -12.04 -32.03
N ASP A 157 -0.17 -12.08 -31.64
CA ASP A 157 0.63 -13.32 -31.70
C ASP A 157 0.54 -14.04 -30.35
N LEU A 158 -0.52 -14.84 -30.18
CA LEU A 158 -0.81 -15.54 -28.92
C LEU A 158 0.36 -16.44 -28.45
N SER A 159 1.13 -17.00 -29.37
CA SER A 159 2.28 -17.85 -29.05
C SER A 159 3.39 -17.03 -28.41
N LYS A 160 3.73 -15.87 -29.00
CA LYS A 160 4.70 -14.93 -28.41
C LYS A 160 4.17 -14.30 -27.14
N ILE A 161 2.87 -13.97 -27.07
CA ILE A 161 2.24 -13.43 -25.85
C ILE A 161 2.33 -14.45 -24.71
N LYS A 162 2.09 -15.74 -24.94
CA LYS A 162 2.24 -16.77 -23.89
C LYS A 162 3.68 -16.87 -23.40
N ILE A 163 4.65 -16.96 -24.30
CA ILE A 163 6.07 -17.01 -23.95
C ILE A 163 6.47 -15.74 -23.19
N GLN A 164 6.08 -14.57 -23.70
CA GLN A 164 6.38 -13.31 -23.07
C GLN A 164 5.64 -13.13 -21.74
N SER A 165 4.43 -13.65 -21.57
CA SER A 165 3.73 -13.58 -20.28
C SER A 165 4.37 -14.44 -19.18
N LEU A 166 5.17 -15.43 -19.58
CA LEU A 166 6.02 -16.22 -18.69
C LEU A 166 7.33 -15.49 -18.35
N THR A 167 7.79 -14.57 -19.23
CA THR A 167 9.05 -13.81 -19.06
C THR A 167 8.86 -12.35 -18.65
N ASN A 168 7.68 -11.75 -18.84
CA ASN A 168 7.36 -10.37 -18.50
C ASN A 168 7.36 -10.22 -16.98
N ASP A 169 7.94 -9.11 -16.53
CA ASP A 169 8.15 -8.76 -15.13
C ASP A 169 6.82 -8.76 -14.37
N GLU A 170 6.44 -9.91 -13.82
CA GLU A 170 5.36 -10.02 -12.84
C GLU A 170 5.62 -9.08 -11.64
N ILE A 171 6.89 -8.69 -11.45
CA ILE A 171 7.34 -7.65 -10.54
C ILE A 171 6.75 -6.28 -10.92
N GLU A 172 6.72 -5.89 -12.19
CA GLU A 172 6.16 -4.59 -12.63
C GLU A 172 4.65 -4.54 -12.38
N LEU A 173 3.94 -5.63 -12.67
CA LEU A 173 2.49 -5.71 -12.42
C LEU A 173 2.18 -5.71 -10.92
N MET A 174 2.94 -6.47 -10.12
CA MET A 174 2.82 -6.43 -8.66
C MET A 174 3.21 -5.06 -8.09
N ALA A 175 4.19 -4.38 -8.67
CA ALA A 175 4.57 -3.04 -8.24
C ALA A 175 3.42 -2.05 -8.48
N LEU A 176 2.72 -2.17 -9.61
CA LEU A 176 1.51 -1.39 -9.86
C LEU A 176 0.36 -1.76 -8.91
N GLN A 177 0.22 -3.02 -8.49
CA GLN A 177 -0.73 -3.43 -7.45
C GLN A 177 -0.43 -2.79 -6.11
N LEU A 178 0.83 -2.81 -5.70
CA LEU A 178 1.28 -2.16 -4.48
C LEU A 178 1.09 -0.64 -4.55
N GLN A 179 1.27 -0.02 -5.71
CA GLN A 179 1.03 1.42 -5.92
C GLN A 179 -0.44 1.86 -5.76
N GLN A 180 -1.40 0.92 -5.72
CA GLN A 180 -2.80 1.23 -5.43
C GLN A 180 -3.08 1.36 -3.92
N LEU A 181 -2.19 0.84 -3.07
CA LEU A 181 -2.31 0.94 -1.61
C LEU A 181 -2.08 2.39 -1.15
N PRO A 182 -2.53 2.77 0.05
CA PRO A 182 -2.19 4.06 0.65
C PRO A 182 -0.68 4.31 0.61
N ILE A 183 -0.28 5.58 0.41
CA ILE A 183 1.13 5.93 0.28
C ILE A 183 1.96 5.49 1.50
N GLU A 184 1.38 5.59 2.70
CA GLU A 184 2.00 5.16 3.95
C GLU A 184 2.21 3.65 3.97
N THR A 185 1.23 2.88 3.49
CA THR A 185 1.34 1.43 3.34
C THR A 185 2.43 1.05 2.34
N GLN A 186 2.53 1.78 1.22
CA GLN A 186 3.59 1.56 0.23
C GLN A 186 4.98 1.77 0.85
N GLU A 187 5.16 2.86 1.61
CA GLU A 187 6.43 3.12 2.31
C GLU A 187 6.75 2.01 3.32
N MET A 188 5.76 1.54 4.10
CA MET A 188 5.98 0.41 5.02
C MET A 188 6.37 -0.87 4.29
N LEU A 189 5.75 -1.17 3.15
CA LEU A 189 6.09 -2.36 2.36
C LEU A 189 7.48 -2.25 1.72
N LYS A 190 7.94 -1.05 1.33
CA LYS A 190 9.33 -0.83 0.89
C LYS A 190 10.33 -1.14 2.00
N LEU A 191 10.05 -0.69 3.23
CA LEU A 191 10.86 -0.99 4.42
C LEU A 191 10.89 -2.49 4.71
N ALA A 192 9.71 -3.13 4.71
CA ALA A 192 9.58 -4.56 4.92
C ALA A 192 10.30 -5.37 3.83
N ALA A 193 10.24 -4.96 2.56
CA ALA A 193 10.94 -5.63 1.46
C ALA A 193 12.46 -5.56 1.58
N CYS A 194 12.98 -4.52 2.25
CA CYS A 194 14.40 -4.47 2.60
C CYS A 194 14.74 -5.53 3.66
N LEU A 195 13.83 -5.92 4.56
CA LEU A 195 14.07 -6.99 5.53
C LEU A 195 13.99 -8.38 4.87
N GLY A 196 13.19 -8.51 3.83
CA GLY A 196 13.10 -9.70 2.99
C GLY A 196 11.69 -10.28 2.97
N MET A 197 11.58 -11.59 2.75
CA MET A 197 10.28 -12.26 2.62
C MET A 197 9.47 -12.30 3.91
N GLU A 198 10.15 -12.36 5.04
CA GLU A 198 9.58 -12.42 6.37
C GLU A 198 10.10 -11.24 7.17
N PHE A 199 9.22 -10.61 7.95
CA PHE A 199 9.57 -9.47 8.77
C PHE A 199 8.67 -9.41 9.99
N ASP A 200 9.21 -8.87 11.08
CA ASP A 200 8.45 -8.61 12.30
C ASP A 200 8.08 -7.13 12.42
N LEU A 201 6.93 -6.86 13.03
CA LEU A 201 6.42 -5.51 13.22
C LEU A 201 7.37 -4.64 14.05
N SER A 202 8.06 -5.23 15.03
CA SER A 202 8.98 -4.50 15.89
C SER A 202 10.12 -3.90 15.05
N THR A 203 10.74 -4.70 14.19
CA THR A 203 11.85 -4.29 13.31
C THR A 203 11.39 -3.25 12.30
N VAL A 204 10.19 -3.39 11.70
CA VAL A 204 9.65 -2.38 10.79
C VAL A 204 9.37 -1.07 11.53
N GLY A 205 8.74 -1.12 12.71
CA GLY A 205 8.47 0.06 13.55
C GLY A 205 9.73 0.79 13.99
N ILE A 206 10.79 0.05 14.29
CA ILE A 206 12.11 0.60 14.60
C ILE A 206 12.66 1.44 13.44
N ILE A 207 12.54 0.94 12.21
CA ILE A 207 13.05 1.60 11.01
C ILE A 207 12.16 2.80 10.65
N ALA A 208 10.85 2.62 10.71
CA ALA A 208 9.83 3.64 10.47
C ALA A 208 9.77 4.73 11.56
N ARG A 209 10.34 4.46 12.75
CA ARG A 209 10.20 5.26 13.97
C ARG A 209 8.74 5.40 14.42
N GLN A 210 7.99 4.33 14.28
CA GLN A 210 6.59 4.20 14.66
C GLN A 210 6.43 3.05 15.66
N SER A 211 5.36 3.08 16.44
CA SER A 211 4.99 1.98 17.33
C SER A 211 4.49 0.77 16.53
N GLU A 212 4.54 -0.42 17.12
CA GLU A 212 4.03 -1.64 16.48
C GLU A 212 2.55 -1.54 16.11
N ALA A 213 1.75 -0.83 16.92
CA ALA A 213 0.34 -0.60 16.68
C ALA A 213 0.09 0.27 15.44
N GLU A 214 0.82 1.39 15.31
CA GLU A 214 0.74 2.27 14.14
C GLU A 214 1.18 1.54 12.85
N VAL A 215 2.25 0.74 12.92
CA VAL A 215 2.70 -0.05 11.76
C VAL A 215 1.67 -1.11 11.39
N ALA A 216 1.06 -1.79 12.36
CA ALA A 216 0.01 -2.76 12.10
C ALA A 216 -1.21 -2.13 11.42
N GLU A 217 -1.60 -0.93 11.87
CA GLU A 217 -2.68 -0.14 11.28
C GLU A 217 -2.36 0.24 9.83
N ILE A 218 -1.17 0.78 9.56
CA ILE A 218 -0.74 1.16 8.21
C ILE A 218 -0.68 -0.06 7.28
N LEU A 219 -0.24 -1.22 7.78
CA LEU A 219 -0.14 -2.47 7.01
C LEU A 219 -1.47 -3.21 6.86
N TRP A 220 -2.55 -2.76 7.52
CA TRP A 220 -3.86 -3.40 7.44
C TRP A 220 -4.40 -3.47 6.00
N SER A 221 -4.25 -2.39 5.24
CA SER A 221 -4.68 -2.35 3.83
C SER A 221 -3.91 -3.36 2.95
N ALA A 222 -2.62 -3.61 3.26
CA ALA A 222 -1.81 -4.63 2.58
C ALA A 222 -2.23 -6.06 2.94
N LEU A 223 -2.67 -6.29 4.19
CA LEU A 223 -3.26 -7.57 4.62
C LEU A 223 -4.59 -7.83 3.89
N GLN A 224 -5.47 -6.83 3.84
CA GLN A 224 -6.75 -6.92 3.11
C GLN A 224 -6.55 -7.17 1.61
N ALA A 225 -5.53 -6.53 1.02
CA ALA A 225 -5.15 -6.75 -0.37
C ALA A 225 -4.44 -8.10 -0.62
N GLY A 226 -4.16 -8.90 0.42
CA GLY A 226 -3.46 -10.19 0.29
C GLY A 226 -1.99 -10.06 -0.14
N SER A 227 -1.39 -8.88 -0.01
CA SER A 227 0.01 -8.62 -0.35
C SER A 227 0.97 -9.21 0.68
N ILE A 228 0.52 -9.27 1.94
CA ILE A 228 1.21 -9.87 3.08
C ILE A 228 0.23 -10.75 3.87
N VAL A 229 0.76 -11.71 4.63
CA VAL A 229 -0.01 -12.64 5.45
C VAL A 229 0.61 -12.79 6.85
N PRO A 230 -0.20 -12.97 7.90
CA PRO A 230 0.31 -13.25 9.24
C PRO A 230 0.85 -14.69 9.32
N GLN A 231 1.97 -14.88 10.04
CA GLN A 231 2.55 -16.20 10.23
C GLN A 231 2.03 -16.95 11.46
N GLN A 232 1.35 -16.27 12.38
CA GLN A 232 0.84 -16.87 13.62
C GLN A 232 -0.68 -16.73 13.67
N GLU A 233 -1.37 -17.83 13.98
CA GLU A 233 -2.84 -17.90 14.07
C GLU A 233 -3.42 -17.02 15.18
N THR A 234 -2.60 -16.57 16.14
CA THR A 234 -2.97 -15.62 17.21
C THR A 234 -3.24 -14.21 16.72
N TYR A 235 -3.02 -13.91 15.43
CA TYR A 235 -3.27 -12.60 14.85
C TYR A 235 -4.77 -12.22 14.74
N ASN A 236 -5.69 -13.10 15.16
CA ASN A 236 -7.14 -12.85 15.17
C ASN A 236 -7.61 -11.70 16.08
N PHE A 237 -6.72 -10.93 16.70
CA PHE A 237 -7.06 -9.91 17.70
C PHE A 237 -6.30 -8.58 17.56
N PHE A 238 -6.36 -7.95 16.39
CA PHE A 238 -6.30 -6.47 16.34
C PHE A 238 -7.63 -5.88 15.82
N PRO A 239 -8.74 -6.01 16.55
CA PRO A 239 -9.84 -5.08 16.38
C PRO A 239 -9.42 -3.77 17.04
N PHE A 240 -9.30 -2.75 16.20
CA PHE A 240 -9.34 -1.32 16.47
C PHE A 240 -10.11 -0.93 17.76
N ALA A 241 -9.50 -1.10 18.93
CA ALA A 241 -10.02 -0.64 20.22
C ALA A 241 -8.90 -0.71 21.26
N ALA A 242 -8.21 0.41 21.43
CA ALA A 242 -7.56 0.71 22.70
C ALA A 242 -8.66 0.95 23.75
N GLU A 243 -9.27 -0.12 24.24
CA GLU A 243 -9.97 -0.23 25.52
C GLU A 243 -10.54 -1.65 25.62
N VAL A 244 -10.23 -2.36 26.72
CA VAL A 244 -10.69 -3.72 27.08
C VAL A 244 -9.89 -4.90 26.54
N ALA A 245 -8.65 -5.06 27.03
CA ALA A 245 -8.17 -6.31 27.67
C ALA A 245 -6.68 -6.16 28.07
N PRO A 246 -6.23 -6.72 29.21
CA PRO A 246 -4.81 -6.76 29.54
C PRO A 246 -4.12 -7.72 28.58
N ILE A 247 -3.26 -7.20 27.70
CA ILE A 247 -2.50 -7.97 26.72
C ILE A 247 -1.40 -8.74 27.46
N GLU A 248 -1.76 -9.87 28.07
CA GLU A 248 -0.80 -10.88 28.48
C GLU A 248 -0.42 -11.73 27.27
N ARG A 249 0.83 -11.55 26.82
CA ARG A 249 1.60 -12.20 25.75
C ARG A 249 1.73 -11.37 24.46
N LEU A 250 2.70 -10.45 24.49
CA LEU A 250 3.48 -9.99 23.34
C LEU A 250 4.19 -11.19 22.70
N VAL A 251 3.48 -11.97 21.88
CA VAL A 251 4.16 -12.80 20.89
C VAL A 251 4.54 -11.86 19.76
N ALA A 252 5.83 -11.84 19.39
CA ALA A 252 6.31 -11.03 18.30
C ALA A 252 5.48 -11.32 17.04
N VAL A 253 4.75 -10.31 16.58
CA VAL A 253 3.89 -10.42 15.40
C VAL A 253 4.79 -10.37 14.17
N SER A 254 4.82 -11.48 13.44
CA SER A 254 5.55 -11.59 12.17
C SER A 254 4.60 -11.74 10.99
N TYR A 255 4.94 -11.05 9.92
CA TYR A 255 4.29 -11.13 8.62
C TYR A 255 5.25 -11.71 7.59
N ARG A 256 4.65 -12.22 6.52
CA ARG A 256 5.36 -12.68 5.34
C ARG A 256 4.70 -12.09 4.10
N PHE A 257 5.48 -11.70 3.10
CA PHE A 257 4.93 -11.42 1.78
C PHE A 257 4.25 -12.67 1.23
N SER A 258 3.06 -12.51 0.64
CA SER A 258 2.32 -13.64 0.08
C SER A 258 3.10 -14.36 -1.04
N HIS A 259 3.99 -13.63 -1.73
CA HIS A 259 4.85 -14.16 -2.77
C HIS A 259 6.21 -13.44 -2.82
N ASP A 260 7.27 -14.15 -3.23
CA ASP A 260 8.59 -13.58 -3.53
C ASP A 260 8.55 -12.36 -4.45
N ARG A 261 7.59 -12.35 -5.38
CA ARG A 261 7.43 -11.27 -6.35
C ARG A 261 6.79 -10.03 -5.73
N CYS A 262 5.93 -10.17 -4.73
CA CYS A 262 5.38 -9.04 -3.97
C CYS A 262 6.51 -8.32 -3.21
N CYS A 263 7.41 -9.08 -2.60
CA CYS A 263 8.60 -8.55 -1.94
C CYS A 263 9.52 -7.84 -2.95
N GLN A 264 9.84 -8.49 -4.08
CA GLN A 264 10.66 -7.88 -5.14
C GLN A 264 10.01 -6.63 -5.73
N ALA A 265 8.69 -6.63 -5.90
CA ALA A 265 7.92 -5.49 -6.40
C ALA A 265 7.98 -4.32 -5.42
N ALA A 266 7.71 -4.56 -4.13
CA ALA A 266 7.85 -3.55 -3.09
C ALA A 266 9.27 -2.97 -3.05
N TYR A 267 10.30 -3.82 -3.16
CA TYR A 267 11.69 -3.38 -3.25
C TYR A 267 11.98 -2.56 -4.52
N SER A 268 11.36 -2.92 -5.64
CA SER A 268 11.55 -2.24 -6.93
C SER A 268 11.05 -0.79 -6.91
N LEU A 269 10.07 -0.48 -6.05
CA LEU A 269 9.53 0.87 -5.86
C LEU A 269 10.53 1.84 -5.21
N ILE A 270 11.62 1.34 -4.62
CA ILE A 270 12.70 2.17 -4.09
C ILE A 270 13.56 2.67 -5.26
N PRO A 271 13.77 3.99 -5.43
CA PRO A 271 14.63 4.52 -6.47
C PRO A 271 16.03 3.91 -6.43
N VAL A 272 16.57 3.50 -7.59
CA VAL A 272 17.86 2.79 -7.67
C VAL A 272 18.99 3.59 -7.01
N ALA A 273 18.98 4.91 -7.13
CA ALA A 273 19.96 5.80 -6.52
C ALA A 273 19.92 5.83 -4.97
N GLU A 274 18.78 5.45 -4.38
CA GLU A 274 18.54 5.50 -2.93
C GLU A 274 18.71 4.14 -2.26
N ARG A 275 18.57 3.02 -3.00
CA ARG A 275 18.61 1.66 -2.44
C ARG A 275 19.83 1.41 -1.55
N GLU A 276 21.04 1.74 -2.01
CA GLU A 276 22.27 1.52 -1.23
C GLU A 276 22.27 2.32 0.09
N LEU A 277 21.86 3.59 0.03
CA LEU A 277 21.78 4.46 1.20
C LEU A 277 20.71 3.96 2.18
N PHE A 278 19.60 3.48 1.66
CA PHE A 278 18.47 2.99 2.43
C PHE A 278 18.80 1.69 3.17
N GLN A 279 19.42 0.72 2.47
CA GLN A 279 19.90 -0.52 3.07
C GLN A 279 20.94 -0.24 4.17
N TYR A 280 21.83 0.73 3.94
CA TYR A 280 22.79 1.18 4.94
C TYR A 280 22.11 1.74 6.20
N GLN A 281 21.17 2.67 6.03
CA GLN A 281 20.45 3.29 7.14
C GLN A 281 19.70 2.25 7.99
N ILE A 282 19.10 1.25 7.34
CA ILE A 282 18.46 0.12 8.02
C ILE A 282 19.49 -0.66 8.85
N GLY A 283 20.62 -1.04 8.25
CA GLY A 283 21.68 -1.75 8.96
C GLY A 283 22.23 -0.98 10.16
N GLU A 284 22.45 0.32 10.02
CA GLU A 284 22.94 1.21 11.07
C GLU A 284 21.93 1.34 12.22
N LEU A 285 20.64 1.50 11.91
CA LEU A 285 19.57 1.60 12.91
C LEU A 285 19.42 0.31 13.71
N LEU A 286 19.43 -0.85 13.04
CA LEU A 286 19.32 -2.16 13.68
C LEU A 286 20.52 -2.46 14.59
N LEU A 287 21.73 -2.11 14.13
CA LEU A 287 22.95 -2.20 14.94
C LEU A 287 22.85 -1.29 16.18
N HIS A 288 22.46 -0.03 15.98
CA HIS A 288 22.35 0.93 17.07
C HIS A 288 21.38 0.46 18.15
N GLN A 289 20.20 0.00 17.76
CA GLN A 289 19.20 -0.44 18.73
C GLN A 289 19.63 -1.67 19.51
N THR A 290 20.28 -2.64 18.86
CA THR A 290 20.84 -3.82 19.54
C THR A 290 21.81 -3.40 20.65
N LEU A 291 22.69 -2.43 20.35
CA LEU A 291 23.69 -1.95 21.31
C LEU A 291 23.10 -1.00 22.36
N ALA A 292 22.06 -0.25 22.02
CA ALA A 292 21.35 0.61 22.96
C ALA A 292 20.52 -0.21 23.97
N ALA A 293 19.88 -1.31 23.53
CA ALA A 293 19.13 -2.21 24.40
C ALA A 293 20.01 -2.89 25.47
N THR A 294 21.30 -3.03 25.20
CA THR A 294 22.30 -3.56 26.15
C THR A 294 22.98 -2.46 26.99
N GLY A 295 22.64 -1.19 26.76
CA GLY A 295 23.27 -0.04 27.43
C GLY A 295 24.71 0.23 26.99
N LEU A 296 25.17 -0.41 25.90
CA LEU A 296 26.58 -0.41 25.49
C LEU A 296 26.95 0.72 24.51
N SER A 297 25.98 1.34 23.83
CA SER A 297 26.24 2.48 22.93
C SER A 297 25.14 3.53 22.98
N THR A 298 25.56 4.80 22.98
CA THR A 298 24.69 5.99 22.85
C THR A 298 24.91 6.78 21.56
N SER A 299 25.93 6.41 20.76
CA SER A 299 26.26 7.08 19.50
C SER A 299 25.85 6.24 18.30
N ARG A 300 25.15 6.87 17.35
CA ARG A 300 24.74 6.26 16.08
C ARG A 300 25.83 6.23 15.02
N ASN A 301 26.94 6.96 15.18
CA ASN A 301 27.93 7.05 14.11
C ASN A 301 28.90 5.85 14.14
N TYR A 302 28.57 4.82 13.36
CA TYR A 302 29.40 3.62 13.19
C TYR A 302 30.32 3.69 11.97
N ARG A 303 30.31 4.78 11.20
CA ARG A 303 31.10 4.91 9.97
C ARG A 303 32.60 4.82 10.20
N ASP A 304 33.09 5.41 11.28
CA ASP A 304 34.54 5.58 11.52
C ASP A 304 35.04 4.85 12.77
N ARG A 305 34.22 3.97 13.37
CA ARG A 305 34.50 3.34 14.66
C ARG A 305 34.43 1.81 14.60
N SER A 306 35.39 1.16 15.27
CA SER A 306 35.36 -0.27 15.58
C SER A 306 34.51 -0.55 16.83
N LEU A 307 33.84 -1.71 16.85
CA LEU A 307 33.10 -2.17 18.03
C LEU A 307 34.06 -2.69 19.09
N SER A 308 33.74 -2.40 20.35
CA SER A 308 34.40 -2.94 21.53
C SER A 308 34.02 -4.40 21.77
N GLU A 309 34.81 -5.11 22.57
CA GLU A 309 34.57 -6.53 22.88
C GLU A 309 33.18 -6.81 23.52
N PRO A 310 32.66 -5.97 24.43
CA PRO A 310 31.29 -6.10 24.94
C PRO A 310 30.22 -5.92 23.86
N GLU A 311 30.38 -4.95 22.96
CA GLU A 311 29.45 -4.70 21.85
C GLU A 311 29.43 -5.89 20.88
N LEU A 312 30.60 -6.46 20.58
CA LEU A 312 30.73 -7.66 19.75
C LEU A 312 30.05 -8.87 20.38
N MET A 313 30.20 -9.07 21.69
CA MET A 313 29.52 -10.16 22.42
C MET A 313 27.99 -9.99 22.41
N ALA A 314 27.49 -8.76 22.58
CA ALA A 314 26.06 -8.48 22.51
C ALA A 314 25.48 -8.79 21.12
N ILE A 315 26.22 -8.46 20.06
CA ILE A 315 25.82 -8.76 18.68
C ILE A 315 25.91 -10.26 18.38
N ALA A 316 26.94 -10.94 18.89
CA ALA A 316 27.10 -12.39 18.73
C ALA A 316 26.01 -13.20 19.46
N ALA A 317 25.37 -12.61 20.48
CA ALA A 317 24.27 -13.20 21.21
C ALA A 317 22.91 -13.06 20.51
N LEU A 318 22.83 -12.32 19.40
CA LEU A 318 21.62 -12.23 18.58
C LEU A 318 21.29 -13.58 17.94
N ASP A 319 20.01 -13.76 17.56
CA ASP A 319 19.66 -14.83 16.66
C ASP A 319 20.39 -14.67 15.31
N ARG A 320 20.68 -15.80 14.66
CA ARG A 320 21.50 -15.84 13.45
C ARG A 320 20.87 -15.07 12.28
N SER A 321 19.54 -15.02 12.22
CA SER A 321 18.80 -14.32 11.17
C SER A 321 19.01 -12.81 11.29
N ARG A 322 18.82 -12.26 12.49
CA ARG A 322 18.98 -10.85 12.81
C ARG A 322 20.41 -10.37 12.66
N LEU A 323 21.38 -11.18 13.08
CA LEU A 323 22.80 -10.92 12.83
C LEU A 323 23.08 -10.85 11.32
N PHE A 324 22.62 -11.84 10.55
CA PHE A 324 22.82 -11.89 9.10
C PHE A 324 22.17 -10.68 8.40
N THR A 325 20.95 -10.29 8.80
CA THR A 325 20.28 -9.09 8.28
C THR A 325 21.09 -7.84 8.56
N ILE A 326 21.58 -7.63 9.78
CA ILE A 326 22.42 -6.46 10.10
C ILE A 326 23.68 -6.43 9.21
N VAL A 327 24.37 -7.56 9.10
CA VAL A 327 25.62 -7.66 8.33
C VAL A 327 25.39 -7.48 6.84
N ASP A 328 24.39 -8.14 6.25
CA ASP A 328 24.05 -8.04 4.83
C ASP A 328 23.71 -6.59 4.46
N ARG A 329 22.87 -5.93 5.26
CA ARG A 329 22.42 -4.55 5.02
C ARG A 329 23.56 -3.54 5.13
N LEU A 330 24.45 -3.71 6.08
CA LEU A 330 25.68 -2.90 6.19
C LEU A 330 26.65 -3.16 5.03
N ASN A 331 26.76 -4.41 4.55
CA ASN A 331 27.60 -4.74 3.39
C ASN A 331 27.06 -4.11 2.08
N TYR A 332 25.74 -4.01 1.89
CA TYR A 332 25.15 -3.29 0.75
C TYR A 332 25.55 -1.80 0.71
N GLY A 333 25.74 -1.17 1.88
CA GLY A 333 26.18 0.22 2.03
C GLY A 333 27.68 0.46 1.91
N ALA A 334 28.50 -0.61 1.81
CA ALA A 334 29.96 -0.53 1.88
C ALA A 334 30.62 0.29 0.75
N VAL A 335 29.87 0.61 -0.31
CA VAL A 335 30.36 1.42 -1.44
C VAL A 335 30.65 2.87 -1.04
N LYS A 336 30.12 3.38 0.10
CA LYS A 336 30.33 4.78 0.54
C LYS A 336 30.53 4.95 2.06
N GLY A 337 31.65 4.44 2.59
CA GLY A 337 32.26 5.01 3.81
C GLY A 337 31.97 4.30 5.14
N ILE A 338 31.90 2.97 5.17
CA ILE A 338 32.01 2.20 6.42
C ILE A 338 33.46 1.81 6.66
N ALA A 339 33.95 1.96 7.89
CA ALA A 339 35.25 1.47 8.30
C ALA A 339 35.40 -0.03 7.96
N PRO A 340 36.36 -0.40 7.10
CA PRO A 340 36.57 -1.81 6.72
C PRO A 340 36.78 -2.73 7.92
N THR A 341 37.28 -2.18 9.02
CA THR A 341 37.43 -2.84 10.33
C THR A 341 36.10 -3.26 10.94
N LEU A 342 35.06 -2.42 10.90
CA LEU A 342 33.74 -2.74 11.46
C LEU A 342 33.09 -3.90 10.70
N LEU A 343 33.07 -3.84 9.36
CA LEU A 343 32.53 -4.92 8.53
C LEU A 343 33.30 -6.21 8.75
N ARG A 344 34.63 -6.15 8.90
CA ARG A 344 35.45 -7.34 9.19
C ARG A 344 35.09 -7.96 10.54
N GLN A 345 34.88 -7.16 11.58
CA GLN A 345 34.44 -7.64 12.89
C GLN A 345 33.07 -8.33 12.79
N LEU A 346 32.09 -7.69 12.16
CA LEU A 346 30.73 -8.22 12.00
C LEU A 346 30.68 -9.49 11.14
N ASN A 347 31.37 -9.50 10.00
CA ASN A 347 31.46 -10.68 9.13
C ASN A 347 32.14 -11.87 9.84
N THR A 348 33.14 -11.61 10.71
CA THR A 348 33.81 -12.68 11.48
C THR A 348 32.86 -13.35 12.47
N ILE A 349 31.94 -12.58 13.06
CA ILE A 349 30.94 -13.10 14.00
C ILE A 349 29.83 -13.83 13.24
N ALA A 350 29.39 -13.32 12.08
CA ALA A 350 28.34 -13.95 11.29
C ALA A 350 28.72 -15.32 10.67
N ILE A 351 30.02 -15.57 10.47
CA ILE A 351 30.55 -16.85 9.94
C ILE A 351 30.71 -17.92 11.04
N ARG A 352 30.85 -17.50 12.30
CA ARG A 352 30.91 -18.41 13.47
C ARG A 352 29.51 -18.87 13.85
#